data_AF-A0A926BTZ7-F1
#
_entry.id   AF-A0A926BTZ7-F1
#
_cell.length_a   1.000
_cell.length_b   1.000
_cell.length_c   1.000
_cell.angle_alpha   90.00
_cell.angle_beta   90.00
_cell.angle_gamma   90.00
#
_symmetry.space_group_name_H-M   'P 1'
#
loop_
_entity.id
_entity.type
_entity.pdbx_description
1 polymer ?
#
loop_
_entity_poly.entity_id
_entity_poly.type
_entity_poly.pdbx_seq_one_letter_code
_entity_poly.pdbx_strand_id
1 'polypeptide(L)' 'MDATTHAIDTGHAVEHHHAHPKMSFLQKYIFSLDHKVIGIQFMFAALLFLLIGGSLALILRWQLA' A
#
# COMPACT_ATOMS: atom_id res chain seq x y z
N MET A 1 41.16 -25.90 -45.64
CA MET A 1 40.07 -25.00 -45.16
C MET A 1 39.74 -25.53 -43.77
N ASP A 2 40.62 -25.22 -42.84
CA ASP A 2 40.63 -25.79 -41.49
C ASP A 2 40.10 -24.72 -40.55
N ALA A 3 38.87 -24.93 -40.11
CA ALA A 3 38.18 -24.03 -39.20
C ALA A 3 38.78 -24.16 -37.80
N THR A 4 39.79 -23.34 -37.57
CA THR A 4 40.45 -23.09 -36.29
C THR A 4 39.51 -22.37 -35.33
N THR A 5 39.61 -22.79 -34.07
CA THR A 5 39.34 -22.04 -32.84
C THR A 5 37.92 -22.06 -32.27
N HIS A 6 37.81 -22.93 -31.25
CA HIS A 6 37.06 -22.69 -30.02
C HIS A 6 37.25 -21.26 -29.51
N ALA A 7 36.19 -20.45 -29.58
CA ALA A 7 36.09 -19.20 -28.83
C ALA A 7 35.57 -19.52 -27.42
N ILE A 8 36.46 -19.38 -26.44
CA ILE A 8 36.12 -19.23 -25.02
C ILE A 8 35.66 -17.79 -24.79
N ASP A 9 34.79 -17.64 -23.79
CA ASP A 9 34.49 -16.42 -23.03
C ASP A 9 33.27 -15.62 -23.51
N THR A 10 32.16 -15.71 -22.76
CA THR A 10 31.82 -14.59 -21.88
C THR A 10 30.85 -15.06 -20.79
N GLY A 11 31.37 -15.21 -19.57
CA GLY A 11 30.54 -15.23 -18.37
C GLY A 11 29.93 -13.85 -18.16
N HIS A 12 28.70 -13.64 -18.65
CA HIS A 12 27.87 -12.52 -18.22
C HIS A 12 27.10 -12.92 -16.96
N ALA A 13 27.77 -12.73 -15.83
CA ALA A 13 27.11 -12.41 -14.59
C ALA A 13 26.35 -11.09 -14.76
N VAL A 14 25.04 -11.16 -14.91
CA VAL A 14 24.15 -10.09 -14.45
C VAL A 14 23.01 -10.79 -13.73
N GLU A 15 23.16 -10.90 -12.42
CA GLU A 15 22.02 -10.92 -11.52
C GLU A 15 21.05 -9.83 -11.96
N HIS A 16 19.92 -10.24 -12.50
CA HIS A 16 18.74 -9.40 -12.53
C HIS A 16 18.22 -9.30 -11.10
N HIS A 17 18.93 -8.52 -10.28
CA HIS A 17 18.40 -7.80 -9.15
C HIS A 17 17.29 -6.89 -9.70
N HIS A 18 16.11 -7.47 -9.93
CA HIS A 18 14.86 -6.72 -9.96
C HIS A 18 14.60 -6.27 -8.52
N ALA A 19 15.39 -5.28 -8.09
CA ALA A 19 15.01 -4.33 -7.08
C ALA A 19 13.77 -3.60 -7.61
N HIS A 20 12.62 -4.27 -7.58
CA HIS A 20 11.36 -3.56 -7.53
C HIS A 20 11.48 -2.69 -6.29
N PRO A 21 11.58 -1.37 -6.44
CA PRO A 21 11.61 -0.49 -5.30
C PRO A 21 10.33 -0.81 -4.55
N LYS A 22 10.48 -1.38 -3.36
CA LYS A 22 9.72 -1.15 -2.13
C LYS A 22 8.81 0.08 -2.29
N MET A 23 7.76 -0.06 -3.11
CA MET A 23 6.75 0.95 -3.34
C MET A 23 6.04 1.02 -2.02
N SER A 24 6.43 2.05 -1.28
CA SER A 24 6.03 2.37 0.07
C SER A 24 4.65 1.79 0.34
N PHE A 25 4.55 0.87 1.30
CA PHE A 25 3.27 0.31 1.74
C PHE A 25 2.25 1.43 2.07
N LEU A 26 2.75 2.62 2.42
CA LEU A 26 1.96 3.83 2.59
C LEU A 26 1.33 4.33 1.27
N GLN A 27 2.02 4.26 0.14
CA GLN A 27 1.46 4.69 -1.15
C GLN A 27 0.33 3.78 -1.61
N LYS A 28 0.41 2.49 -1.30
CA LYS A 28 -0.63 1.50 -1.62
C LYS A 28 -1.87 1.63 -0.73
N TYR A 29 -1.73 2.14 0.49
CA TYR A 29 -2.83 2.20 1.47
C TYR A 29 -3.45 3.59 1.63
N ILE A 30 -2.65 4.66 1.47
CA ILE A 30 -3.06 6.07 1.66
C ILE A 30 -3.17 6.80 0.31
N PHE A 31 -2.42 6.38 -0.72
CA PHE A 31 -2.39 6.99 -2.05
C PHE A 31 -2.97 6.11 -3.15
N SER A 32 -3.73 5.07 -2.80
CA SER A 32 -4.60 4.41 -3.79
C SER A 32 -5.78 5.32 -4.06
N LEU A 33 -5.79 6.02 -5.21
CA LEU A 33 -6.96 6.73 -5.78
C LEU A 33 -8.08 5.77 -6.22
N ASP A 34 -8.09 4.58 -5.64
CA ASP A 34 -9.09 3.59 -5.89
C ASP A 34 -10.36 4.01 -5.14
N HIS A 35 -11.40 4.32 -5.91
CA HIS A 35 -12.66 4.85 -5.39
C HIS A 35 -13.39 3.80 -4.53
N LYS A 36 -13.00 2.53 -4.63
CA LYS A 36 -13.50 1.44 -3.78
C LYS A 36 -12.87 1.51 -2.39
N VAL A 37 -11.59 1.86 -2.32
CA VAL A 37 -10.85 2.01 -1.05
C VAL A 37 -11.24 3.31 -0.33
N ILE A 38 -11.44 4.42 -1.06
CA ILE A 38 -11.91 5.67 -0.43
C ILE A 38 -13.28 5.46 0.23
N GLY A 39 -14.17 4.69 -0.43
CA GLY A 39 -15.49 4.37 0.09
C GLY A 39 -15.44 3.50 1.35
N ILE A 40 -14.62 2.44 1.35
CA ILE A 40 -14.51 1.55 2.53
C ILE A 40 -13.89 2.27 3.74
N GLN A 41 -12.89 3.13 3.50
CA GLN A 41 -12.26 3.95 4.54
C GLN A 41 -13.25 4.97 5.11
N PHE A 42 -14.02 5.64 4.24
CA PHE A 42 -15.05 6.58 4.68
C PHE A 42 -16.16 5.90 5.49
N MET A 43 -16.63 4.72 5.08
CA MET A 43 -17.60 3.94 5.86
C MET A 43 -17.08 3.56 7.25
N PHE A 44 -15.81 3.13 7.32
CA PHE A 44 -15.20 2.77 8.60
C PHE A 44 -14.98 4.01 9.50
N ALA A 45 -14.50 5.11 8.93
CA ALA A 45 -14.32 6.38 9.63
C ALA A 45 -15.66 6.96 10.11
N ALA A 46 -16.71 6.91 9.27
CA ALA A 46 -18.04 7.37 9.62
C ALA A 46 -18.65 6.53 10.76
N LEU A 47 -18.43 5.21 10.77
CA LEU A 47 -18.87 4.35 11.86
C LEU A 47 -18.16 4.67 13.18
N LEU A 48 -16.84 4.88 13.14
CA LEU A 48 -16.07 5.32 14.31
C LEU A 48 -16.51 6.69 14.80
N PHE A 49 -16.72 7.64 13.89
CA PHE A 49 -17.22 8.97 14.21
C PHE A 49 -18.64 8.92 14.79
N LEU A 50 -19.50 8.04 14.29
CA LEU A 50 -20.84 7.82 14.83
C LEU A 50 -20.78 7.27 16.25
N LEU A 51 -19.90 6.31 16.54
CA LEU A 51 -19.72 5.82 17.91
C LEU A 51 -19.21 6.92 18.83
N ILE A 52 -18.16 7.64 18.44
CA ILE A 52 -17.58 8.70 19.28
C ILE A 52 -18.56 9.86 19.46
N GLY A 53 -19.15 10.37 18.37
CA GLY A 53 -20.10 11.47 18.40
C GLY A 53 -21.42 11.09 19.08
N GLY A 54 -21.90 9.86 18.88
CA GLY A 54 -23.05 9.31 19.57
C GLY A 54 -22.79 9.16 21.07
N SER A 55 -21.65 8.60 21.46
CA SER A 55 -21.23 8.52 22.87
C SER A 55 -21.08 9.92 23.49
N LEU A 56 -20.51 10.87 22.76
CA LEU A 56 -20.40 12.26 23.21
C LEU A 56 -21.78 12.89 23.43
N ALA A 57 -22.73 12.70 22.50
CA ALA A 57 -24.10 13.20 22.66
C ALA A 57 -24.79 12.61 23.91
N LEU A 58 -24.56 11.32 24.22
CA LEU A 58 -25.05 10.69 25.45
C LEU A 58 -24.41 11.29 26.72
N ILE A 59 -23.10 11.55 26.70
CA ILE A 59 -22.39 12.16 27.84
C ILE A 59 -22.85 13.60 28.08
N LEU A 60 -23.00 14.39 27.02
CA LEU A 60 -23.55 15.75 27.12
C LEU A 60 -24.97 15.73 27.72
N ARG A 61 -25.79 14.75 27.32
CA ARG A 61 -27.12 14.57 27.92
C ARG A 61 -27.04 14.21 29.41
N TRP A 62 -26.05 13.42 29.81
CA TRP A 62 -25.81 13.06 31.22
C TRP A 62 -25.35 14.25 32.07
N GLN A 63 -24.54 15.15 31.51
CA GLN A 63 -24.10 16.37 32.21
C GLN A 63 -25.22 17.42 32.35
N LEU A 64 -26.25 17.36 31.48
CA LEU A 64 -27.41 18.24 31.51
C LEU A 64 -28.63 17.61 32.20
N ALA A 65 -28.56 16.32 32.58
CA ALA A 65 -29.56 15.64 33.42
C ALA A 65 -29.27 15.92 34.90
#